data_AF-A0A965ADL6-F1
#
_entry.id   AF-A0A965ADL6-F1
#
_cell.length_a   1.000
_cell.length_b   1.000
_cell.length_c   1.000
_cell.angle_alpha   90.00
_cell.angle_beta   90.00
_cell.angle_gamma   90.00
#
_symmetry.space_group_name_H-M   'P 1'
#
loop_
_entity.id
_entity.type
_entity.pdbx_description
1 polymer ?
#
loop_
_entity_poly.entity_id
_entity_poly.type
_entity_poly.pdbx_seq_one_letter_code
_entity_poly.pdbx_strand_id
1 'polypeptide(L)' 'MTIIILLISISLTIAILFLGSFLWSMKSGQFDDTYGPSVRMLFEDKKEKQK' A
#
# COMPACT_ATOMS: atom_id res chain seq x y z
N MET A 1 -9.18 -31.82 17.80
CA MET A 1 -9.10 -30.45 18.37
C MET A 1 -7.83 -29.71 17.97
N THR A 2 -6.70 -30.38 17.81
CA THR A 2 -5.42 -29.80 17.35
C THR A 2 -5.52 -29.04 16.02
N ILE A 3 -6.24 -29.57 15.04
CA ILE A 3 -6.41 -28.95 13.72
C ILE A 3 -7.16 -27.62 13.81
N ILE A 4 -8.17 -27.52 14.68
CA ILE A 4 -8.93 -26.28 14.88
C ILE A 4 -8.02 -25.20 15.45
N ILE A 5 -7.20 -25.54 16.45
CA ILE A 5 -6.24 -24.60 17.04
C ILE A 5 -5.23 -24.13 16.00
N LEU A 6 -4.68 -25.05 15.19
CA LEU A 6 -3.75 -24.71 14.10
C LEU A 6 -4.38 -23.74 13.09
N LEU A 7 -5.61 -24.03 12.65
CA LEU A 7 -6.34 -23.18 11.70
C LEU A 7 -6.61 -21.78 12.26
N ILE A 8 -6.99 -21.67 13.54
CA ILE A 8 -7.20 -20.39 14.21
C ILE A 8 -5.90 -19.60 14.30
N SER A 9 -4.79 -20.24 14.67
CA SER A 9 -3.49 -19.56 14.73
C SER A 9 -3.06 -19.03 13.36
N ILE A 10 -3.19 -19.86 12.31
CA ILE A 10 -2.83 -19.46 10.94
C ILE A 10 -3.72 -18.30 10.46
N SER A 11 -5.04 -18.41 10.64
CA SER A 11 -5.96 -17.35 10.19
C SER A 11 -5.73 -16.03 10.91
N LEU A 12 -5.47 -16.09 12.22
CA LEU A 12 -5.17 -14.91 13.02
C LEU A 12 -3.84 -14.26 12.61
N THR A 13 -2.79 -15.06 12.38
CA THR A 13 -1.50 -14.55 11.88
C THR A 13 -1.67 -13.85 10.52
N ILE A 14 -2.40 -14.46 9.59
CA ILE A 14 -2.67 -13.86 8.28
C ILE A 14 -3.46 -12.55 8.44
N ALA A 15 -4.49 -12.52 9.29
CA ALA A 15 -5.28 -11.32 9.53
C ALA A 15 -4.44 -10.16 10.08
N ILE A 16 -3.57 -10.43 11.06
CA ILE A 16 -2.67 -9.42 11.65
C ILE A 16 -1.65 -8.95 10.62
N LEU A 17 -1.07 -9.85 9.82
CA LEU A 17 -0.13 -9.48 8.77
C LEU A 17 -0.79 -8.56 7.74
N PHE A 18 -1.98 -8.91 7.25
CA PHE A 18 -2.72 -8.07 6.31
C PHE A 18 -3.05 -6.70 6.90
N LEU A 19 -3.54 -6.65 8.15
CA LEU A 19 -3.85 -5.40 8.82
C LEU A 19 -2.61 -4.53 9.03
N GLY A 20 -1.49 -5.14 9.45
CA GLY A 20 -0.22 -4.45 9.62
C GLY A 20 0.32 -3.87 8.32
N SER A 21 0.32 -4.67 7.24
CA SER A 21 0.69 -4.20 5.91
C SER A 21 -0.24 -3.10 5.39
N PHE A 22 -1.54 -3.20 5.65
CA PHE A 22 -2.52 -2.18 5.27
C PHE A 22 -2.26 -0.84 5.97
N LEU A 23 -2.07 -0.85 7.29
CA LEU A 23 -1.75 0.37 8.05
C LEU A 23 -0.40 0.98 7.63
N TRP A 24 0.59 0.14 7.31
CA TRP A 24 1.87 0.62 6.77
C TRP A 24 1.72 1.26 5.40
N SER A 25 0.93 0.66 4.49
CA SER A 25 0.61 1.21 3.17
C SER A 25 -0.09 2.57 3.28
N MET A 26 -1.08 2.70 4.19
CA MET A 26 -1.72 4.00 4.46
C MET A 26 -0.73 5.06 4.93
N LYS A 27 0.21 4.71 5.81
CA LYS A 27 1.24 5.65 6.29
C LYS A 27 2.30 5.97 5.23
N SER A 28 2.52 5.07 4.27
CA SER A 28 3.53 5.25 3.21
C SER A 28 3.16 6.28 2.14
N GLY A 29 1.95 6.85 2.19
CA GLY A 29 1.48 7.82 1.20
C GLY A 29 1.23 7.23 -0.18
N GLN A 30 1.15 5.90 -0.30
CA GLN A 30 0.89 5.22 -1.57
C GLN A 30 -0.43 5.66 -2.23
N PHE A 31 -1.41 6.06 -1.41
CA PHE A 31 -2.72 6.54 -1.88
C PHE A 31 -2.75 8.04 -2.20
N ASP A 32 -1.67 8.77 -1.93
CA ASP A 32 -1.60 10.22 -2.19
C ASP A 32 -1.35 10.51 -3.68
N ASP A 33 -0.82 9.54 -4.44
CA ASP A 33 -0.63 9.67 -5.88
C ASP A 33 -1.95 9.47 -6.65
N THR A 34 -2.66 10.58 -6.85
CA THR A 34 -3.96 10.64 -7.54
C THR A 34 -3.87 10.74 -9.06
N TYR A 35 -2.68 11.04 -9.61
CA TYR A 35 -2.49 11.27 -11.06
C TYR A 35 -1.65 10.17 -11.71
N GLY A 36 -0.89 9.42 -10.92
CA GLY A 36 -0.03 8.35 -11.38
C GLY A 36 1.24 8.84 -12.09
N PRO A 37 2.29 8.00 -12.13
CA PRO A 37 3.59 8.40 -12.65
C PRO A 37 3.55 8.82 -14.13
N SER A 38 2.76 8.14 -14.96
CA SER A 38 2.70 8.41 -16.41
C SER A 38 2.17 9.80 -16.74
N VAL A 39 1.16 10.28 -16.00
CA VAL A 39 0.59 11.61 -16.21
C VAL A 39 1.52 12.68 -15.65
N ARG A 40 2.11 12.44 -14.48
CA ARG A 40 3.07 13.33 -13.83
C ARG A 40 4.25 13.67 -14.74
N MET A 41 4.84 12.67 -15.41
CA MET A 41 5.98 12.85 -16.32
C MET A 41 5.68 13.80 -17.48
N LEU A 42 4.46 13.77 -18.03
CA LEU A 42 4.05 14.65 -19.14
C LEU A 42 4.01 16.14 -18.76
N PHE A 43 3.85 16.44 -17.47
CA PHE A 43 3.68 17.81 -16.97
C PHE A 43 4.87 18.33 -16.15
N GLU A 44 5.75 17.45 -15.65
CA GLU A 44 7.00 17.85 -14.99
C GLU A 44 7.96 18.56 -15.97
N ASP A 45 8.13 18.04 -17.18
CA ASP A 45 9.00 18.64 -18.22
C ASP A 45 8.55 20.05 -18.68
N LYS A 46 7.26 20.39 -18.52
CA LYS A 46 6.73 21.71 -18.88
C LYS A 46 7.03 22.78 -17.83
N LYS A 47 7.21 22.42 -16.56
CA LYS A 47 7.49 23.40 -15.49
C LYS A 47 8.92 23.92 -15.52
N GLU A 48 9.90 23.13 -15.98
CA GLU A 48 11.29 23.60 -16.10
C GLU A 48 11.49 24.63 -17.21
N LYS A 49 10.71 24.56 -18.30
CA LYS A 49 10.86 25.49 -19.45
C LYS A 49 10.26 26.89 -19.23
N GLN A 50 9.60 27.14 -18.09
CA GLN A 50 9.00 28.45 -17.75
C GLN A 50 9.81 29.24 -16.71
N LYS A 51 11.00 28.75 -16.31
CA LYS A 51 11.97 29.56 -15.56
C LYS A 51 12.96 30.25 -16.48
#